data_AF-A0AAN9GN96-F1
#
_entry.id   AF-A0AAN9GN96-F1
#
_cell.length_a   1.000
_cell.length_b   1.000
_cell.length_c   1.000
_cell.angle_alpha   90.00
_cell.angle_beta   90.00
_cell.angle_gamma   90.00
#
_symmetry.space_group_name_H-M   'P 1'
#
loop_
_entity.id
_entity.type
_entity.pdbx_description
1 polymer ?
#
loop_
_entity_poly.entity_id
_entity_poly.type
_entity_poly.pdbx_seq_one_letter_code
_entity_poly.pdbx_strand_id
1 'polypeptide(L)'
;MTDWYLTPLHDDDDDDDDDDDDDDDDDDDGDGDTAHAADDDDDADDDDDDDDDDDNGDFQVGSWTPRGLTMNRISWFDGATGPPSGKPERYHLRVVTRPEEPYVIYRNVTGNGTCEDSTIPCRVFQRDEDDHKISNKTILKCCTGLSIDLLMQISQALNFDVDLYEVEDFQWGNPDRNGRWDGLIRELLEGRADMSVTSLRISEDRASAVSFSEPYLETGITIIVAIREGAISATAFLGETIGAG
;
A
#
# COMPACT_ATOMS: atom_id res chain seq x y z
N MET A 1 -13.19 -20.02 -4.69
CA MET A 1 -14.29 -20.01 -3.72
C MET A 1 -14.02 -18.84 -2.82
N THR A 2 -14.57 -17.69 -3.18
CA THR A 2 -14.58 -16.48 -2.37
C THR A 2 -15.98 -15.92 -2.54
N ASP A 3 -16.73 -16.03 -1.45
CA ASP A 3 -18.10 -15.53 -1.32
C ASP A 3 -18.10 -14.01 -1.30
N TRP A 4 -19.05 -13.42 -2.00
CA TRP A 4 -19.44 -12.02 -1.88
C TRP A 4 -20.66 -11.96 -0.97
N TYR A 5 -20.61 -11.19 0.12
CA TYR A 5 -21.76 -10.98 0.99
C TYR A 5 -22.64 -9.82 0.46
N LEU A 6 -23.95 -10.00 0.54
CA LEU A 6 -24.98 -8.99 0.27
C LEU A 6 -25.47 -8.41 1.60
N THR A 7 -25.55 -7.09 1.72
CA THR A 7 -26.23 -6.40 2.82
C THR A 7 -27.74 -6.30 2.53
N PRO A 8 -28.63 -6.60 3.49
CA PRO A 8 -30.06 -6.36 3.35
C PRO A 8 -30.38 -4.87 3.49
N LEU A 9 -31.28 -4.36 2.65
CA LEU A 9 -31.87 -3.02 2.78
C LEU A 9 -32.80 -2.96 4.01
N HIS A 10 -32.71 -1.83 4.70
CA HIS A 10 -33.49 -1.40 5.86
C HIS A 10 -34.90 -1.04 5.39
N ASP A 11 -35.94 -1.51 6.08
CA ASP A 11 -37.29 -1.00 5.90
C ASP A 11 -37.42 0.28 6.75
N ASP A 12 -37.68 1.40 6.08
CA ASP A 12 -38.04 2.67 6.69
C ASP A 12 -39.45 2.53 7.30
N ASP A 13 -39.58 2.79 8.60
CA ASP A 13 -40.85 3.13 9.21
C ASP A 13 -40.67 4.48 9.92
N ASP A 14 -41.51 5.42 9.49
CA ASP A 14 -41.76 6.75 10.04
C ASP A 14 -42.03 6.70 11.54
N ASP A 15 -41.57 7.72 12.28
CA ASP A 15 -42.39 8.36 13.31
C ASP A 15 -41.80 9.75 13.62
N ASP A 16 -42.63 10.75 13.31
CA ASP A 16 -42.53 12.14 13.74
C ASP A 16 -42.40 12.24 15.27
N ASP A 17 -41.70 13.26 15.76
CA ASP A 17 -42.24 14.11 16.83
C ASP A 17 -41.39 15.40 16.92
N ASP A 18 -42.11 16.49 16.76
CA ASP A 18 -41.75 17.88 17.03
C ASP A 18 -41.28 18.07 18.48
N ASP A 19 -40.44 19.08 18.71
CA ASP A 19 -40.69 20.11 19.75
C ASP A 19 -39.57 21.17 19.69
N ASP A 20 -39.99 22.32 19.17
CA ASP A 20 -39.73 23.71 19.57
C ASP A 20 -38.75 23.97 20.75
N ASP A 21 -37.88 24.97 20.57
CA ASP A 21 -37.98 26.27 21.27
C ASP A 21 -36.65 27.04 21.16
N ASP A 22 -36.75 28.17 20.45
CA ASP A 22 -36.47 29.52 20.93
C ASP A 22 -35.03 30.03 21.21
N ASP A 23 -34.81 31.18 20.55
CA ASP A 23 -34.34 32.47 21.08
C ASP A 23 -32.90 32.95 20.82
N ASP A 24 -32.90 34.05 20.06
CA ASP A 24 -32.28 35.35 20.35
C ASP A 24 -30.88 35.70 19.80
N ASP A 25 -30.95 36.51 18.74
CA ASP A 25 -30.58 37.93 18.72
C ASP A 25 -29.16 38.43 18.35
N ASP A 26 -29.24 39.52 17.58
CA ASP A 26 -28.38 40.70 17.45
C ASP A 26 -27.24 40.75 16.41
N ASP A 27 -27.59 41.41 15.29
CA ASP A 27 -27.08 42.72 14.81
C ASP A 27 -25.56 42.99 14.71
N ASP A 28 -25.11 43.40 13.52
CA ASP A 28 -24.80 44.81 13.15
C ASP A 28 -23.66 44.94 12.11
N ASP A 29 -23.83 45.98 11.29
CA ASP A 29 -23.23 46.32 10.01
C ASP A 29 -21.77 46.81 10.04
N GLY A 30 -21.13 46.84 8.86
CA GLY A 30 -19.81 47.49 8.69
C GLY A 30 -19.30 47.60 7.26
N ASP A 31 -19.90 48.52 6.49
CA ASP A 31 -19.45 49.02 5.18
C ASP A 31 -17.99 49.55 5.15
N GLY A 32 -17.35 49.46 3.98
CA GLY A 32 -16.06 50.09 3.73
C GLY A 32 -15.55 50.01 2.29
N ASP A 33 -16.09 50.88 1.43
CA ASP A 33 -15.67 51.18 0.06
C ASP A 33 -14.15 51.34 -0.15
N THR A 34 -13.60 50.75 -1.22
CA THR A 34 -12.59 51.43 -2.05
C THR A 34 -12.74 51.04 -3.52
N ALA A 35 -12.97 52.06 -4.35
CA ALA A 35 -12.95 51.96 -5.81
C ALA A 35 -11.51 51.98 -6.34
N HIS A 36 -11.20 51.08 -7.28
CA HIS A 36 -10.14 51.28 -8.26
C HIS A 36 -10.64 50.86 -9.64
N ALA A 37 -10.65 51.84 -10.54
CA ALA A 37 -10.81 51.64 -11.96
C ALA A 37 -9.47 51.19 -12.56
N ALA A 38 -9.51 50.16 -13.40
CA ALA A 38 -8.61 49.98 -14.52
C ALA A 38 -9.38 49.20 -15.59
N ASP A 39 -9.60 49.87 -16.71
CA ASP A 39 -9.82 49.24 -18.00
C ASP A 39 -8.61 48.35 -18.33
N ASP A 40 -8.84 47.17 -18.90
CA ASP A 40 -8.12 46.66 -20.07
C ASP A 40 -8.77 45.33 -20.49
N ASP A 41 -9.34 45.36 -21.69
CA ASP A 41 -9.79 44.20 -22.45
C ASP A 41 -8.58 43.30 -22.75
N ASP A 42 -8.65 42.03 -22.35
CA ASP A 42 -7.89 40.96 -23.00
C ASP A 42 -8.72 39.67 -22.91
N ASP A 43 -9.21 39.25 -24.08
CA ASP A 43 -9.81 37.95 -24.34
C ASP A 43 -8.83 36.84 -23.91
N ALA A 44 -9.17 36.15 -22.82
CA ALA A 44 -8.58 34.85 -22.48
C ALA A 44 -9.67 33.81 -22.68
N ASP A 45 -9.47 32.96 -23.68
CA ASP A 45 -10.27 31.79 -23.98
C ASP A 45 -10.48 30.95 -22.70
N ASP A 46 -11.76 30.74 -22.38
CA ASP A 46 -12.25 29.78 -21.40
C ASP A 46 -11.84 28.36 -21.83
N ASP A 47 -10.78 27.83 -21.24
CA ASP A 47 -10.57 26.39 -21.12
C ASP A 47 -10.92 26.00 -19.67
N ASP A 48 -12.22 26.02 -19.37
CA ASP A 48 -12.79 25.31 -18.23
C ASP A 48 -12.69 23.81 -18.52
N ASP A 49 -11.61 23.17 -18.06
CA ASP A 49 -11.55 21.72 -17.87
C ASP A 49 -12.43 21.36 -16.64
N ASP A 50 -13.75 21.46 -16.83
CA ASP A 50 -14.75 20.88 -15.95
C ASP A 50 -14.77 19.35 -16.16
N ASP A 51 -13.82 18.64 -15.57
CA ASP A 51 -13.92 17.20 -15.29
C ASP A 51 -14.90 16.97 -14.11
N ASP A 52 -16.13 17.45 -14.25
CA ASP A 52 -17.26 17.15 -13.36
C ASP A 52 -17.97 15.88 -13.85
N ASP A 53 -17.26 14.75 -13.83
CA ASP A 53 -17.87 13.40 -13.93
C ASP A 53 -18.05 12.81 -12.51
N ASP A 54 -18.60 13.61 -11.59
CA ASP A 54 -19.10 13.13 -10.29
C ASP A 54 -20.62 12.85 -10.37
N ASP A 55 -21.02 12.05 -11.36
CA ASP A 55 -22.35 11.44 -11.39
C ASP A 55 -22.33 10.22 -10.45
N ASN A 56 -22.35 10.49 -9.13
CA ASN A 56 -22.40 9.49 -8.06
C ASN A 56 -23.79 8.79 -7.99
N GLY A 57 -24.39 8.50 -9.14
CA GLY A 57 -25.59 7.70 -9.28
C GLY A 57 -25.23 6.22 -9.39
N ASP A 58 -25.51 5.43 -8.35
CA ASP A 58 -25.56 3.97 -8.46
C ASP A 58 -26.48 3.59 -9.64
N PHE A 59 -25.87 3.07 -10.71
CA PHE A 59 -26.60 2.59 -11.87
C PHE A 59 -26.92 1.11 -11.69
N GLN A 60 -28.19 0.80 -11.37
CA GLN A 60 -28.64 -0.58 -11.21
C GLN A 60 -28.45 -1.40 -12.50
N VAL A 61 -27.42 -2.24 -12.53
CA VAL A 61 -27.05 -3.08 -13.68
C VAL A 61 -27.88 -4.36 -13.84
N GLY A 62 -28.73 -4.68 -12.86
CA GLY A 62 -29.63 -5.83 -12.91
C GLY A 62 -30.32 -6.13 -11.57
N SER A 63 -31.19 -7.13 -11.58
CA SER A 63 -31.85 -7.70 -10.40
C SER A 63 -31.71 -9.22 -10.39
N TRP A 64 -31.39 -9.77 -9.22
CA TRP A 64 -31.28 -11.21 -9.03
C TRP A 64 -32.45 -11.73 -8.18
N THR A 65 -33.07 -12.81 -8.64
CA THR A 65 -34.10 -13.54 -7.89
C THR A 65 -33.69 -15.01 -7.77
N PRO A 66 -34.27 -15.78 -6.84
CA PRO A 66 -34.03 -17.22 -6.74
C PRO A 66 -34.38 -18.02 -8.01
N ARG A 67 -35.14 -17.41 -8.94
CA ARG A 67 -35.55 -18.02 -10.22
C ARG A 67 -34.68 -17.59 -11.40
N GLY A 68 -33.77 -16.63 -11.23
CA GLY A 68 -32.89 -16.17 -12.28
C GLY A 68 -32.38 -14.74 -12.10
N LEU A 69 -31.38 -14.42 -12.92
CA LEU A 69 -30.76 -13.10 -13.04
C LEU A 69 -31.38 -12.33 -14.20
N THR A 70 -31.78 -11.08 -13.96
CA THR A 70 -32.24 -10.13 -14.98
C THR A 70 -31.21 -9.00 -15.08
N MET A 71 -30.51 -8.89 -16.20
CA MET A 71 -29.47 -7.87 -16.42
C MET A 71 -30.01 -6.72 -17.28
N ASN A 72 -29.73 -5.49 -16.88
CA ASN A 72 -29.88 -4.33 -17.72
C ASN A 72 -28.72 -4.27 -18.73
N ARG A 73 -28.88 -3.49 -19.81
CA ARG A 73 -27.84 -3.36 -20.84
C ARG A 73 -26.66 -2.57 -20.28
N ILE A 74 -25.56 -3.26 -19.98
CA ILE A 74 -24.29 -2.64 -19.62
C ILE A 74 -23.57 -2.22 -20.91
N SER A 75 -23.20 -0.96 -21.00
CA SER A 75 -22.26 -0.44 -22.01
C SER A 75 -20.88 -0.27 -21.37
N TRP A 76 -19.87 -0.88 -21.96
CA TRP A 76 -18.48 -0.74 -21.57
C TRP A 76 -17.82 0.41 -22.34
N PHE A 77 -16.61 0.82 -21.93
CA PHE A 77 -15.82 1.82 -22.64
C PHE A 77 -15.67 1.43 -24.12
N ASP A 78 -16.08 2.31 -25.04
CA ASP A 78 -16.30 2.10 -26.50
C ASP A 78 -17.73 1.72 -26.97
N GLY A 79 -18.67 1.51 -26.05
CA GLY A 79 -20.04 1.08 -26.36
C GLY A 79 -20.21 -0.44 -26.51
N ALA A 80 -19.19 -1.24 -26.18
CA ALA A 80 -19.28 -2.70 -26.15
C ALA A 80 -20.35 -3.19 -25.17
N THR A 81 -20.99 -4.30 -25.53
CA THR A 81 -22.08 -4.93 -24.76
C THR A 81 -21.60 -6.02 -23.80
N GLY A 82 -20.29 -6.27 -23.79
CA GLY A 82 -19.63 -7.21 -22.90
C GLY A 82 -18.30 -6.63 -22.42
N PRO A 83 -17.78 -7.13 -21.29
CA PRO A 83 -16.52 -6.65 -20.73
C PRO A 83 -15.41 -6.72 -21.78
N PRO A 84 -14.43 -5.80 -21.71
CA PRO A 84 -13.23 -5.86 -22.54
C PRO A 84 -12.69 -7.29 -22.53
N SER A 85 -12.59 -7.88 -23.71
CA SER A 85 -12.20 -9.28 -23.86
C SER A 85 -10.68 -9.37 -23.75
N GLY A 86 -10.17 -9.73 -22.57
CA GLY A 86 -8.73 -9.91 -22.38
C GLY A 86 -8.35 -9.96 -20.91
N LYS A 87 -7.25 -10.63 -20.61
CA LYS A 87 -6.52 -10.37 -19.35
C LYS A 87 -5.68 -9.11 -19.59
N PRO A 88 -5.43 -8.29 -18.55
CA PRO A 88 -4.52 -7.15 -18.71
C PRO A 88 -3.19 -7.64 -19.29
N GLU A 89 -2.59 -6.86 -20.20
CA GLU A 89 -1.32 -7.21 -20.84
C GLU A 89 -0.18 -7.35 -19.81
N ARG A 90 -0.26 -6.61 -18.70
CA ARG A 90 0.60 -6.70 -17.52
C ARG A 90 -0.20 -6.46 -16.26
N TYR A 91 0.09 -7.24 -15.22
CA TYR A 91 -0.45 -7.00 -13.89
C TYR A 91 0.39 -5.92 -13.19
N HIS A 92 -0.25 -5.03 -12.44
CA HIS A 92 0.43 -4.11 -11.52
C HIS A 92 0.32 -4.67 -10.11
N LEU A 93 1.46 -4.86 -9.43
CA LEU A 93 1.51 -5.35 -8.05
C LEU A 93 2.05 -4.27 -7.12
N ARG A 94 1.35 -4.05 -6.00
CA ARG A 94 1.82 -3.23 -4.89
C ARG A 94 2.70 -4.09 -4.00
N VAL A 95 3.96 -3.69 -3.89
CA VAL A 95 4.98 -4.42 -3.14
C VAL A 95 5.38 -3.60 -1.93
N VAL A 96 5.18 -4.16 -0.73
CA VAL A 96 5.62 -3.50 0.51
C VAL A 96 6.99 -4.00 0.96
N THR A 97 7.84 -3.06 1.37
CA THR A 97 9.18 -3.35 1.84
C THR A 97 9.53 -2.59 3.13
N ARG A 98 10.72 -2.89 3.65
CA ARG A 98 11.32 -2.27 4.83
C ARG A 98 12.84 -2.20 4.60
N PRO A 99 13.51 -1.10 5.00
CA PRO A 99 14.95 -0.98 4.80
C PRO A 99 15.68 -1.96 5.71
N GLU A 100 16.60 -2.72 5.13
CA GLU A 100 17.48 -3.62 5.85
C GLU A 100 18.67 -3.97 4.94
N GLU A 101 19.83 -3.42 5.25
CA GLU A 101 21.03 -3.70 4.47
C GLU A 101 21.57 -5.10 4.77
N PRO A 102 22.07 -5.86 3.77
CA PRO A 102 22.28 -5.50 2.36
C PRO A 102 21.12 -5.83 1.40
N TYR A 103 19.95 -6.16 1.93
CA TYR A 103 18.84 -6.73 1.17
C TYR A 103 17.97 -5.66 0.50
N VAL A 104 17.68 -4.58 1.22
CA VAL A 104 16.91 -3.42 0.76
C VAL A 104 17.59 -2.16 1.26
N ILE A 105 18.12 -1.37 0.33
CA ILE A 105 18.89 -0.15 0.55
C ILE A 105 18.17 0.97 -0.18
N TYR A 106 17.96 2.09 0.52
CA TYR A 106 17.41 3.30 -0.08
C TYR A 106 18.54 4.23 -0.53
N ARG A 107 18.49 4.67 -1.79
CA ARG A 107 19.40 5.65 -2.38
C ARG A 107 18.64 6.91 -2.75
N ASN A 108 19.36 8.03 -2.74
CA ASN A 108 18.82 9.27 -3.27
C ASN A 108 18.67 9.16 -4.78
N VAL A 109 17.63 9.82 -5.29
CA VAL A 109 17.42 9.97 -6.73
C VAL A 109 18.55 10.84 -7.29
N THR A 110 19.02 10.50 -8.49
CA THR A 110 20.05 11.27 -9.21
C THR A 110 19.51 12.67 -9.56
N GLY A 111 20.39 13.64 -9.81
CA GLY A 111 20.01 15.03 -10.07
C GLY A 111 19.03 15.27 -11.25
N ASN A 112 18.78 14.27 -12.11
CA ASN A 112 17.77 14.35 -13.16
C ASN A 112 16.37 13.84 -12.72
N GLY A 113 16.18 13.41 -11.47
CA GLY A 113 14.91 12.85 -10.99
C GLY A 113 14.65 11.39 -11.35
N THR A 114 15.64 10.66 -11.89
CA THR A 114 15.51 9.24 -12.28
C THR A 114 16.43 8.33 -11.48
N CYS A 115 16.04 7.06 -11.40
CA CYS A 115 16.81 5.99 -10.78
C CYS A 115 17.74 5.33 -11.81
N GLU A 116 18.92 4.90 -11.36
CA GLU A 116 19.90 4.19 -12.21
C GLU A 116 19.37 2.81 -12.62
N ASP A 117 19.90 2.23 -13.71
CA ASP A 117 19.41 0.99 -14.34
C ASP A 117 19.32 -0.24 -13.40
N SER A 118 20.09 -0.25 -12.30
CA SER A 118 20.10 -1.34 -11.30
C SER A 118 19.23 -1.07 -10.07
N THR A 119 18.39 -0.04 -10.14
CA THR A 119 17.57 0.42 -9.02
C THR A 119 16.15 0.70 -9.51
N ILE A 120 15.17 0.54 -8.63
CA ILE A 120 13.77 0.86 -8.95
C ILE A 120 13.27 2.02 -8.10
N PRO A 121 12.40 2.88 -8.65
CA PRO A 121 11.75 3.92 -7.87
C PRO A 121 10.90 3.29 -6.75
N CYS A 122 10.96 3.89 -5.56
CA CYS A 122 10.17 3.46 -4.43
C CYS A 122 9.72 4.65 -3.57
N ARG A 123 8.52 4.53 -2.99
CA ARG A 123 7.92 5.53 -2.12
C ARG A 123 8.26 5.21 -0.66
N VAL A 124 9.05 6.07 -0.03
CA VAL A 124 9.50 5.86 1.37
C VAL A 124 9.11 7.05 2.23
N PHE A 125 8.98 6.86 3.54
CA PHE A 125 8.65 7.97 4.43
C PHE A 125 9.85 8.91 4.64
N GLN A 126 9.57 10.20 4.81
CA GLN A 126 10.62 11.17 5.10
C GLN A 126 11.19 10.97 6.51
N ARG A 127 12.52 10.93 6.61
CA ARG A 127 13.25 10.70 7.86
C ARG A 127 14.23 11.82 8.18
N ASP A 128 14.50 12.02 9.47
CA ASP A 128 15.52 12.95 9.96
C ASP A 128 16.92 12.33 9.95
N GLU A 129 17.92 13.10 10.42
CA GLU A 129 19.31 12.64 10.50
C GLU A 129 19.50 11.48 11.49
N ASP A 130 18.58 11.35 12.45
CA ASP A 130 18.55 10.29 13.46
C ASP A 130 17.65 9.10 13.04
N ASP A 131 17.23 9.05 11.76
CA ASP A 131 16.40 8.01 11.15
C ASP A 131 14.95 7.93 11.68
N HIS A 132 14.43 8.97 12.32
CA HIS A 132 13.04 9.05 12.75
C HIS A 132 12.12 9.56 11.64
N LYS A 133 10.92 8.97 11.55
CA LYS A 133 9.86 9.44 10.65
C LYS A 133 9.41 10.84 11.05
N ILE A 134 9.62 11.81 10.15
CA ILE A 134 9.23 13.22 10.36
C ILE A 134 7.75 13.44 10.00
N SER A 135 7.27 12.72 8.98
CA SER A 135 6.01 13.01 8.32
C SER A 135 5.36 11.74 7.75
N ASN A 136 4.04 11.76 7.61
CA ASN A 136 3.29 10.75 6.85
C ASN A 136 3.36 10.97 5.34
N LYS A 137 4.09 11.99 4.87
CA LYS A 137 4.36 12.18 3.44
C LYS A 137 5.48 11.25 2.98
N THR A 138 5.25 10.58 1.86
CA THR A 138 6.25 9.76 1.18
C THR A 138 7.06 10.59 0.18
N ILE A 139 8.35 10.30 0.08
CA ILE A 139 9.27 10.85 -0.91
C ILE A 139 9.76 9.75 -1.84
N LEU A 140 10.09 10.13 -3.07
CA LEU A 140 10.67 9.20 -4.04
C LEU A 140 12.14 8.94 -3.72
N LYS A 141 12.53 7.67 -3.70
CA LYS A 141 13.91 7.19 -3.58
C LYS A 141 14.15 6.08 -4.60
N CYS A 142 15.41 5.70 -4.75
CA CYS A 142 15.80 4.55 -5.56
C CYS A 142 16.15 3.39 -4.64
N CYS A 143 15.38 2.31 -4.72
CA CYS A 143 15.58 1.11 -3.95
C CYS A 143 16.51 0.14 -4.70
N THR A 144 17.45 -0.46 -3.98
CA THR A 144 18.41 -1.44 -4.50
C THR A 144 18.74 -2.47 -3.42
N GLY A 145 19.46 -3.54 -3.77
CA GLY A 145 19.88 -4.59 -2.86
C GLY A 145 19.40 -5.97 -3.29
N LEU A 146 19.83 -6.99 -2.54
CA LEU A 146 19.65 -8.40 -2.95
C LEU A 146 18.18 -8.78 -3.18
N SER A 147 17.27 -8.30 -2.32
CA SER A 147 15.85 -8.63 -2.44
C SER A 147 15.18 -7.85 -3.58
N ILE A 148 15.65 -6.64 -3.86
CA ILE A 148 15.15 -5.80 -4.95
C ILE A 148 15.57 -6.36 -6.31
N ASP A 149 16.83 -6.78 -6.44
CA ASP A 149 17.33 -7.41 -7.66
C ASP A 149 16.54 -8.69 -7.97
N LEU A 150 16.26 -9.50 -6.95
CA LEU A 150 15.41 -10.69 -7.10
C LEU A 150 13.98 -10.33 -7.54
N LEU A 151 13.38 -9.30 -6.95
CA LEU A 151 12.05 -8.82 -7.36
C LEU A 151 12.02 -8.39 -8.82
N MET A 152 13.04 -7.64 -9.28
CA MET A 152 13.15 -7.23 -10.69
C MET A 152 13.24 -8.44 -11.63
N GLN A 153 14.01 -9.46 -11.29
CA GLN A 153 14.11 -10.69 -12.08
C GLN A 153 12.77 -11.44 -12.13
N ILE A 154 12.05 -11.52 -11.01
CA ILE A 154 10.74 -12.15 -10.93
C ILE A 154 9.70 -11.37 -11.75
N SER A 155 9.71 -10.03 -11.64
CA SER A 155 8.85 -9.13 -12.41
C SER A 155 9.04 -9.30 -13.91
N GLN A 156 10.29 -9.39 -14.39
CA GLN A 156 10.59 -9.65 -15.80
C GLN A 156 10.16 -11.05 -16.24
N ALA A 157 10.40 -12.07 -15.43
CA ALA A 157 10.07 -13.46 -15.75
C ALA A 157 8.55 -13.71 -15.80
N LEU A 158 7.79 -13.03 -14.94
CA LEU A 158 6.34 -13.18 -14.82
C LEU A 158 5.55 -12.05 -15.51
N ASN A 159 6.24 -11.06 -16.07
CA ASN A 159 5.68 -9.93 -16.83
C ASN A 159 4.63 -9.13 -16.04
N PHE A 160 5.02 -8.63 -14.86
CA PHE A 160 4.22 -7.68 -14.06
C PHE A 160 5.02 -6.43 -13.70
N ASP A 161 4.33 -5.32 -13.53
CA ASP A 161 4.90 -4.04 -13.10
C ASP A 161 4.80 -3.90 -11.57
N VAL A 162 5.74 -3.15 -10.98
CA VAL A 162 5.95 -3.05 -9.54
C VAL A 162 5.72 -1.61 -9.07
N ASP A 163 4.83 -1.45 -8.09
CA ASP A 163 4.76 -0.25 -7.26
C ASP A 163 5.34 -0.57 -5.88
N LEU A 164 6.59 -0.15 -5.65
CA LEU A 164 7.32 -0.45 -4.42
C LEU A 164 7.15 0.68 -3.39
N TYR A 165 6.74 0.33 -2.18
CA TYR A 165 6.58 1.29 -1.09
C TYR A 165 7.03 0.74 0.27
N GLU A 166 7.39 1.65 1.17
CA GLU A 166 7.79 1.32 2.54
C GLU A 166 6.57 1.13 3.46
N VAL A 167 6.66 0.16 4.37
CA VAL A 167 5.65 -0.05 5.42
C VAL A 167 5.53 1.15 6.38
N GLU A 168 4.30 1.53 6.72
CA GLU A 168 4.01 2.79 7.42
C GLU A 168 4.54 2.90 8.85
N ASP A 169 4.51 1.81 9.60
CA ASP A 169 4.89 1.74 11.03
C ASP A 169 6.30 1.15 11.25
N PHE A 170 7.01 0.84 10.16
CA PHE A 170 8.33 0.21 10.15
C PHE A 170 8.43 -1.11 10.94
N GLN A 171 7.30 -1.77 11.22
CA GLN A 171 7.28 -3.05 11.90
C GLN A 171 7.38 -4.21 10.92
N TRP A 172 7.91 -5.32 11.42
CA TRP A 172 8.07 -6.55 10.63
C TRP A 172 6.77 -7.34 10.47
N GLY A 173 5.80 -7.14 11.37
CA GLY A 173 4.63 -8.01 11.49
C GLY A 173 4.77 -9.00 12.63
N ASN A 174 4.26 -8.61 13.79
CA ASN A 174 4.07 -9.43 14.97
C ASN A 174 2.59 -9.38 15.39
N PRO A 175 2.05 -10.48 15.91
CA PRO A 175 0.68 -10.50 16.43
C PRO A 175 0.63 -9.87 17.83
N ASP A 176 -0.41 -9.08 18.09
CA ASP A 176 -0.78 -8.64 19.43
C ASP A 176 -1.51 -9.76 20.20
N ARG A 177 -1.81 -9.53 21.49
CA ARG A 177 -2.53 -10.52 22.32
C ARG A 177 -3.94 -10.83 21.83
N ASN A 178 -4.51 -9.97 20.98
CA ASN A 178 -5.84 -10.10 20.42
C ASN A 178 -5.80 -10.72 19.01
N GLY A 179 -4.61 -11.13 18.51
CA GLY A 179 -4.43 -11.72 17.19
C GLY A 179 -4.39 -10.71 16.04
N ARG A 180 -4.30 -9.40 16.32
CA ARG A 180 -4.11 -8.37 15.29
C ARG A 180 -2.64 -8.25 14.93
N TRP A 181 -2.37 -8.00 13.66
CA TRP A 181 -1.01 -7.88 13.14
C TRP A 181 -0.61 -6.43 12.94
N ASP A 182 0.69 -6.15 13.07
CA ASP A 182 1.30 -4.88 12.66
C ASP A 182 2.15 -5.05 11.38
N GLY A 183 2.81 -3.97 10.94
CA GLY A 183 3.91 -4.07 9.99
C GLY A 183 3.56 -4.66 8.64
N LEU A 184 4.57 -5.29 8.05
CA LEU A 184 4.48 -5.92 6.73
C LEU A 184 3.35 -6.95 6.64
N ILE A 185 3.09 -7.70 7.72
CA ILE A 185 2.03 -8.71 7.74
C ILE A 185 0.66 -8.04 7.72
N ARG A 186 0.46 -6.94 8.47
CA ARG A 186 -0.80 -6.17 8.43
C ARG A 186 -1.12 -5.67 7.03
N GLU A 187 -0.13 -5.11 6.33
CA GLU A 187 -0.28 -4.60 4.95
C GLU A 187 -0.83 -5.67 4.00
N LEU A 188 -0.36 -6.91 4.14
CA LEU A 188 -0.80 -8.04 3.33
C LEU A 188 -2.20 -8.50 3.72
N LEU A 189 -2.49 -8.63 5.03
CA LEU A 189 -3.80 -9.10 5.51
C LEU A 189 -4.93 -8.11 5.20
N GLU A 190 -4.64 -6.82 5.20
CA GLU A 190 -5.59 -5.76 4.86
C GLU A 190 -5.71 -5.53 3.33
N GLY A 191 -4.95 -6.26 2.51
CA GLY A 191 -4.96 -6.11 1.05
C GLY A 191 -4.40 -4.77 0.58
N ARG A 192 -3.59 -4.09 1.40
CA ARG A 192 -2.89 -2.84 1.01
C ARG A 192 -1.65 -3.14 0.15
N ALA A 193 -1.01 -4.28 0.39
CA ALA A 193 0.02 -4.86 -0.45
C ALA A 193 -0.43 -6.19 -1.04
N ASP A 194 0.03 -6.49 -2.26
CA ASP A 194 -0.20 -7.77 -2.92
C ASP A 194 0.94 -8.76 -2.61
N MET A 195 2.12 -8.24 -2.31
CA MET A 195 3.27 -9.04 -1.82
C MET A 195 4.22 -8.19 -0.97
N SER A 196 5.06 -8.85 -0.18
CA SER A 196 6.16 -8.20 0.55
C SER A 196 7.51 -8.76 0.12
N VAL A 197 8.49 -7.87 -0.04
CA VAL A 197 9.87 -8.22 -0.40
C VAL A 197 10.85 -7.53 0.53
N THR A 198 11.50 -8.31 1.37
CA THR A 198 12.58 -7.90 2.30
C THR A 198 13.17 -9.18 2.93
N SER A 199 14.04 -9.06 3.92
CA SER A 199 14.61 -10.18 4.71
C SER A 199 13.67 -10.69 5.80
N LEU A 200 12.38 -10.84 5.49
CA LEU A 200 11.41 -11.26 6.49
C LEU A 200 11.65 -12.72 6.90
N ARG A 201 12.02 -12.93 8.16
CA ARG A 201 12.18 -14.27 8.72
C ARG A 201 10.84 -15.01 8.78
N ILE A 202 10.85 -16.26 8.32
CA ILE A 202 9.74 -17.20 8.48
C ILE A 202 9.67 -17.65 9.94
N SER A 203 8.51 -17.49 10.56
CA SER A 203 8.16 -18.02 11.89
C SER A 203 6.82 -18.74 11.81
N GLU A 204 6.54 -19.60 12.80
CA GLU A 204 5.27 -20.32 12.88
C GLU A 204 4.07 -19.36 12.92
N ASP A 205 4.13 -18.33 13.78
CA ASP A 205 3.07 -17.32 13.88
C ASP A 205 2.80 -16.66 12.52
N ARG A 206 3.85 -16.25 11.80
CA ARG A 206 3.68 -15.59 10.49
C ARG A 206 3.15 -16.55 9.44
N ALA A 207 3.65 -17.78 9.40
CA ALA A 207 3.19 -18.81 8.46
C ALA A 207 1.74 -19.24 8.72
N SER A 208 1.20 -18.97 9.91
CA SER A 208 -0.22 -19.17 10.20
C SER A 208 -1.13 -18.08 9.59
N ALA A 209 -0.58 -16.90 9.29
CA ALA A 209 -1.32 -15.74 8.79
C ALA A 209 -1.11 -15.48 7.29
N VAL A 210 0.10 -15.74 6.76
CA VAL A 210 0.45 -15.49 5.36
C VAL A 210 1.16 -16.70 4.74
N SER A 211 1.11 -16.82 3.41
CA SER A 211 1.86 -17.84 2.68
C SER A 211 3.25 -17.32 2.31
N PHE A 212 4.29 -18.09 2.63
CA PHE A 212 5.65 -17.82 2.20
C PHE A 212 6.00 -18.57 0.92
N SER A 213 6.94 -18.02 0.14
CA SER A 213 7.65 -18.78 -0.89
C SER A 213 8.65 -19.75 -0.26
N GLU A 214 9.31 -20.55 -1.11
CA GLU A 214 10.55 -21.19 -0.69
C GLU A 214 11.58 -20.11 -0.28
N PRO A 215 12.31 -20.28 0.83
CA PRO A 215 13.35 -19.34 1.21
C PRO A 215 14.40 -19.21 0.11
N TYR A 216 14.67 -17.98 -0.33
CA TYR A 216 15.74 -17.71 -1.30
C TYR A 216 17.12 -17.54 -0.63
N LEU A 217 17.15 -17.36 0.70
CA LEU A 217 18.35 -17.29 1.51
C LEU A 217 18.12 -18.03 2.84
N GLU A 218 18.99 -18.98 3.14
CA GLU A 218 19.05 -19.64 4.44
C GLU A 218 20.04 -18.88 5.34
N THR A 219 19.54 -18.30 6.43
CA THR A 219 20.38 -17.65 7.44
C THR A 219 20.23 -18.34 8.79
N GLY A 220 21.38 -18.56 9.46
CA GLY A 220 21.45 -19.16 10.79
C GLY A 220 22.00 -18.17 11.81
N ILE A 221 21.65 -18.39 13.08
CA ILE A 221 22.24 -17.64 14.20
C ILE A 221 23.62 -18.25 14.47
N THR A 222 24.68 -17.42 14.43
CA THR A 222 26.05 -17.86 14.71
C THR A 222 26.78 -16.86 15.61
N ILE A 223 27.71 -17.35 16.43
CA ILE A 223 28.57 -16.51 17.29
C ILE A 223 29.98 -16.53 16.70
N ILE A 224 30.51 -15.35 16.39
CA ILE A 224 31.85 -15.20 15.81
C ILE A 224 32.78 -14.60 16.88
N VAL A 225 33.96 -15.20 17.06
CA VAL A 225 35.02 -14.68 17.95
C VAL A 225 36.32 -14.54 17.17
N ALA A 226 37.14 -13.55 17.53
CA ALA A 226 38.47 -13.40 16.96
C ALA A 226 39.39 -14.53 17.42
N ILE A 227 40.15 -15.12 16.48
CA ILE A 227 41.17 -16.12 16.80
C ILE A 227 42.32 -15.41 17.51
N ARG A 228 42.64 -15.84 18.74
CA ARG A 228 43.78 -15.36 19.53
C ARG A 228 44.54 -16.55 20.11
N GLU A 229 45.86 -16.47 20.13
CA GLU A 229 46.68 -17.48 20.81
C GLU A 229 46.30 -17.54 22.31
N GLY A 230 45.93 -18.73 22.79
CA GLY A 230 45.50 -18.96 24.18
C GLY A 230 44.01 -18.77 24.48
N ALA A 231 43.18 -18.37 23.50
CA ALA A 231 41.72 -18.32 23.68
C ALA A 231 41.07 -19.70 23.48
N ILE A 232 40.05 -20.01 24.28
CA ILE A 232 39.21 -21.19 24.10
C ILE A 232 38.36 -20.99 22.84
N SER A 233 38.34 -22.00 21.97
CA SER A 233 37.54 -21.97 20.73
C SER A 233 36.06 -21.73 21.03
N ALA A 234 35.38 -20.88 20.24
CA ALA A 234 33.92 -20.70 20.35
C ALA A 234 33.14 -22.01 20.16
N THR A 235 33.72 -22.96 19.42
CA THR A 235 33.20 -24.33 19.27
C THR A 235 33.12 -25.09 20.60
N ALA A 236 33.87 -24.71 21.64
CA ALA A 236 33.84 -25.35 22.95
C ALA A 236 32.52 -25.13 23.71
N PHE A 237 31.74 -24.11 23.33
CA PHE A 237 30.42 -23.82 23.91
C PHE A 237 29.27 -24.46 23.12
N LEU A 238 29.53 -24.90 21.89
CA LEU A 238 28.58 -25.54 21.00
C LEU A 238 28.91 -27.03 20.97
N GLY A 239 28.55 -27.72 22.06
CA GLY A 239 28.87 -29.13 22.25
C GLY A 239 28.51 -29.99 21.04
N GLU A 240 29.46 -30.83 20.61
CA GLU A 240 29.16 -31.98 19.77
C GLU A 240 28.16 -32.87 20.49
N THR A 241 26.95 -32.96 19.97
CA THR A 241 26.11 -34.14 20.18
C THR A 241 25.48 -34.53 18.86
N ILE A 242 26.11 -35.44 18.11
CA ILE A 242 25.44 -36.63 17.53
C ILE A 242 26.48 -37.76 17.49
N GLY A 243 26.18 -38.84 18.22
CA GLY A 243 27.04 -40.01 18.38
C GLY A 243 27.21 -40.85 17.12
N ALA A 244 28.38 -41.45 17.01
CA ALA A 244 28.61 -42.67 16.25
C ALA A 244 28.86 -43.80 17.26
N GLY A 245 28.01 -44.83 17.23
CA GLY A 245 28.12 -46.04 18.07
C GLY A 245 26.79 -46.74 18.23
#